data_AF-A0A1V5X2I1-F1
#
_entry.id   AF-A0A1V5X2I1-F1
#
_cell.length_a   1.000
_cell.length_b   1.000
_cell.length_c   1.000
_cell.angle_alpha   90.00
_cell.angle_beta   90.00
_cell.angle_gamma   90.00
#
_symmetry.space_group_name_H-M   'P 1'
#
loop_
_entity.id
_entity.type
_entity.pdbx_description
1 polymer ?
#
loop_
_entity_poly.entity_id
_entity_poly.type
_entity_poly.pdbx_seq_one_letter_code
_entity_poly.pdbx_strand_id
1 'polypeptide(L)'
;MYKSDYESFISNPIWKEMKGTLEEIRVGLFEDLKDLDPHLDGSSLARQQGRLKMLEFVLLLPEDILREINEKLEENTEDKNE
;
A
#
# COMPACT_ATOMS: atom_id res chain seq x y z
N MET A 1 -8.46 -7.87 -25.49
CA MET A 1 -9.08 -6.90 -24.57
C MET A 1 -7.92 -6.19 -23.88
N TYR A 2 -7.74 -4.88 -24.12
CA TYR A 2 -6.69 -4.11 -23.43
C TYR A 2 -7.05 -4.08 -21.95
N LYS A 3 -6.20 -4.65 -21.09
CA LYS A 3 -6.31 -4.47 -19.64
C LYS A 3 -5.94 -3.03 -19.32
N SER A 4 -6.63 -2.39 -18.39
CA SER A 4 -6.24 -1.05 -17.95
C SER A 4 -4.79 -1.05 -17.43
N ASP A 5 -4.11 0.09 -17.44
CA ASP A 5 -2.73 0.18 -16.93
C ASP A 5 -2.65 -0.29 -15.46
N TYR A 6 -3.71 -0.04 -14.69
CA TYR A 6 -3.91 -0.59 -13.35
C TYR A 6 -3.95 -2.13 -13.33
N GLU A 7 -4.81 -2.75 -14.14
CA GLU A 7 -4.91 -4.22 -14.22
C GLU A 7 -3.59 -4.86 -14.66
N SER A 8 -2.86 -4.21 -15.56
CA SER A 8 -1.54 -4.64 -16.02
C SER A 8 -0.51 -4.54 -14.90
N PHE A 9 -0.55 -3.49 -14.09
CA PHE A 9 0.31 -3.31 -12.92
C PHE A 9 0.04 -4.36 -11.84
N ILE A 10 -1.21 -4.56 -11.40
CA ILE A 10 -1.53 -5.52 -10.33
C ILE A 10 -1.36 -6.99 -10.77
N SER A 11 -1.44 -7.26 -12.08
CA SER A 11 -1.19 -8.59 -12.63
C SER A 11 0.28 -8.86 -12.93
N ASN A 12 1.15 -7.85 -12.84
CA ASN A 12 2.59 -7.98 -13.04
C ASN A 12 3.20 -8.99 -12.03
N PRO A 13 3.92 -10.02 -12.48
CA PRO A 13 4.57 -11.00 -11.60
C PRO A 13 5.52 -10.37 -10.57
N ILE A 14 6.26 -9.34 -10.97
CA ILE A 14 7.21 -8.63 -10.09
C ILE A 14 6.45 -7.95 -8.96
N TRP A 15 5.34 -7.26 -9.27
CA TRP A 15 4.51 -6.64 -8.24
C TRP A 15 3.93 -7.67 -7.27
N LYS A 16 3.48 -8.82 -7.76
CA LYS A 16 2.95 -9.90 -6.91
C LYS A 16 4.01 -10.46 -5.96
N GLU A 17 5.22 -10.69 -6.45
CA GLU A 17 6.35 -11.17 -5.63
C GLU A 17 6.76 -10.13 -4.58
N MET A 18 6.87 -8.85 -5.00
CA MET A 18 7.15 -7.74 -4.09
C MET A 18 6.06 -7.63 -3.02
N LYS A 19 4.79 -7.68 -3.41
CA LYS A 19 3.65 -7.64 -2.49
C LYS A 19 3.73 -8.78 -1.46
N GLY A 20 4.01 -10.01 -1.90
CA GLY A 20 4.19 -11.15 -1.01
C GLY A 20 5.30 -10.90 0.02
N THR A 21 6.46 -10.44 -0.43
CA THR A 21 7.59 -10.09 0.45
C THR A 21 7.21 -8.99 1.45
N LEU A 22 6.51 -7.95 1.00
CA LEU A 22 6.08 -6.84 1.85
C LEU A 22 5.05 -7.29 2.90
N GLU A 23 4.13 -8.19 2.54
CA GLU A 23 3.16 -8.77 3.47
C GLU A 23 3.83 -9.64 4.53
N GLU A 24 4.84 -10.44 4.17
CA GLU A 24 5.65 -11.22 5.11
C GLU A 24 6.42 -10.32 6.08
N ILE A 25 7.07 -9.26 5.57
CA ILE A 25 7.78 -8.28 6.40
C ILE A 25 6.79 -7.59 7.37
N ARG A 26 5.59 -7.24 6.90
CA ARG A 26 4.55 -6.63 7.73
C ARG A 26 4.17 -7.55 8.89
N VAL A 27 3.98 -8.84 8.63
CA VAL A 27 3.66 -9.82 9.68
C VAL A 27 4.81 -9.93 10.68
N GLY A 28 6.06 -10.04 10.21
CA GLY A 28 7.22 -10.10 11.10
C GLY A 28 7.34 -8.87 12.01
N LEU A 29 7.16 -7.66 11.45
CA LEU A 29 7.17 -6.42 12.23
C LEU A 29 6.02 -6.33 13.24
N PHE A 30 4.87 -6.91 12.92
CA PHE A 30 3.74 -6.93 13.83
C PHE A 30 3.99 -7.86 15.02
N GLU A 31 4.65 -9.00 14.79
CA GLU A 31 5.10 -9.87 15.89
C GLU A 31 6.19 -9.18 16.74
N ASP A 32 7.21 -8.56 16.11
CA ASP A 32 8.25 -7.80 16.82
C ASP A 32 7.65 -6.72 17.74
N LEU A 33 6.57 -6.06 17.31
CA LEU A 33 5.89 -5.03 18.09
C LEU A 33 5.23 -5.56 19.36
N LYS A 34 4.79 -6.82 19.38
CA LYS A 34 4.14 -7.44 20.55
C LYS A 34 5.13 -7.67 21.69
N ASP A 35 6.40 -7.88 21.35
CA ASP A 35 7.46 -8.21 22.32
C ASP A 35 8.11 -6.98 22.95
N LEU A 36 7.78 -5.76 22.47
CA LEU A 36 8.34 -4.51 22.97
C LEU A 36 7.50 -3.94 24.12
N ASP A 37 8.16 -3.54 25.22
CA ASP A 37 7.51 -2.84 26.32
C ASP A 37 7.42 -1.32 26.00
N PRO A 38 6.23 -0.70 25.97
CA PRO A 38 6.09 0.73 25.69
C PRO A 38 6.87 1.65 26.63
N HIS A 39 7.14 1.24 27.87
CA HIS A 39 7.82 2.03 28.88
C HIS A 39 9.34 1.90 28.85
N LEU A 40 9.85 0.72 28.46
CA LEU A 40 11.29 0.45 28.39
C LEU A 40 11.84 0.64 26.97
N ASP A 41 11.04 0.34 25.95
CA ASP A 41 11.45 0.27 24.55
C ASP A 41 10.79 1.34 23.66
N GLY A 42 10.31 2.45 24.23
CA GLY A 42 9.52 3.47 23.53
C GLY A 42 10.11 3.95 22.19
N SER A 43 11.43 4.13 22.10
CA SER A 43 12.09 4.50 20.83
C SER A 43 12.08 3.37 19.79
N SER A 44 12.23 2.11 20.21
CA SER A 44 12.16 0.96 19.31
C SER A 44 10.73 0.75 18.84
N LEU A 45 9.75 0.88 19.74
CA LEU A 45 8.32 0.81 19.43
C LEU A 45 7.92 1.87 18.40
N ALA A 46 8.32 3.13 18.59
CA ALA A 46 8.05 4.20 17.64
C ALA A 46 8.67 3.94 16.25
N ARG A 47 9.89 3.39 16.19
CA ARG A 47 10.52 3.02 14.91
C ARG A 47 9.78 1.90 14.20
N GLN A 48 9.41 0.85 14.92
CA GLN A 48 8.69 -0.28 14.32
C GLN A 48 7.29 0.13 13.84
N GLN A 49 6.59 0.98 14.60
CA GLN A 49 5.33 1.59 14.16
C GLN A 49 5.50 2.44 12.89
N GLY A 50 6.58 3.23 12.80
CA GLY A 50 6.90 3.99 11.59
C GLY A 50 7.14 3.11 10.37
N ARG A 51 7.87 2.00 10.54
CA ARG A 51 8.12 1.01 9.47
C ARG A 51 6.82 0.32 9.04
N LEU A 52 5.97 -0.05 10.00
CA LEU A 52 4.67 -0.68 9.72
C LEU A 52 3.78 0.25 8.89
N LYS A 53 3.66 1.53 9.29
CA LYS A 53 2.90 2.54 8.54
C LYS A 53 3.41 2.74 7.12
N MET A 54 4.73 2.74 6.93
CA MET A 54 5.32 2.86 5.60
C MET A 54 4.96 1.66 4.71
N LEU A 55 5.00 0.44 5.25
CA LEU A 55 4.59 -0.75 4.52
C LEU A 55 3.11 -0.73 4.16
N GLU A 56 2.25 -0.34 5.09
CA GLU A 56 0.82 -0.17 4.84
C GLU A 56 0.56 0.83 3.71
N PHE A 57 1.25 1.98 3.73
CA PHE A 57 1.17 2.96 2.65
C PHE A 57 1.59 2.36 1.29
N VAL A 58 2.74 1.68 1.22
CA VAL A 58 3.23 1.08 -0.04
C VAL A 58 2.27 0.02 -0.57
N LEU A 59 1.66 -0.77 0.31
CA LEU A 59 0.68 -1.80 -0.08
C LEU A 59 -0.64 -1.21 -0.59
N LEU A 60 -1.00 0.00 -0.16
CA LEU A 60 -2.20 0.73 -0.60
C LEU A 60 -2.02 1.53 -1.89
N LEU A 61 -0.78 1.81 -2.31
CA LEU A 61 -0.49 2.58 -3.54
C LEU A 61 -1.28 2.15 -4.78
N PRO A 62 -1.49 0.85 -5.09
CA PRO A 62 -2.28 0.47 -6.25
C PRO A 62 -3.73 0.97 -6.16
N GLU A 63 -4.33 0.92 -4.97
CA GLU A 63 -5.70 1.36 -4.73
C GLU A 63 -5.81 2.88 -4.83
N ASP A 64 -4.81 3.62 -4.32
CA ASP A 64 -4.73 5.07 -4.47
C ASP A 64 -4.60 5.49 -5.95
N ILE A 65 -3.78 4.76 -6.73
CA ILE A 65 -3.67 4.97 -8.19
C ILE A 65 -5.02 4.70 -8.87
N LEU A 66 -5.72 3.63 -8.50
CA LEU A 66 -7.03 3.32 -9.06
C LEU A 66 -8.05 4.43 -8.75
N ARG A 67 -8.04 4.95 -7.52
CA ARG A 67 -8.90 6.06 -7.12
C ARG A 67 -8.62 7.31 -7.96
N GLU A 68 -7.35 7.72 -8.09
CA GLU A 68 -6.98 8.89 -8.89
C GLU A 68 -7.37 8.75 -10.37
N ILE A 69 -7.23 7.55 -10.94
CA ILE A 69 -7.68 7.27 -12.31
C ILE A 69 -9.20 7.44 -12.44
N ASN A 70 -9.97 6.91 -11.49
CA ASN A 70 -11.42 7.02 -11.51
C ASN A 70 -11.90 8.47 -11.33
N GLU A 71 -11.31 9.22 -10.40
CA GLU A 71 -11.62 10.65 -10.18
C GLU A 71 -11.39 11.46 -11.47
N LYS A 72 -10.25 11.27 -12.16
CA LYS A 72 -9.99 11.94 -13.45
C LYS A 72 -10.95 11.54 -14.56
N LEU A 73 -11.43 10.30 -14.57
CA LEU A 73 -12.41 9.85 -15.56
C LEU A 73 -13.78 10.49 -15.32
N GLU A 74 -14.18 10.65 -14.06
CA GLU A 74 -15.42 11.35 -13.68
C GLU A 74 -15.37 12.83 -14.09
N GLU A 75 -14.29 13.55 -13.75
CA GLU A 75 -14.09 14.96 -14.14
C GLU A 75 -14.17 15.16 -15.67
N ASN A 76 -13.49 14.32 -16.46
CA ASN A 76 -13.52 14.40 -17.93
C ASN A 76 -14.88 14.05 -18.55
N THR A 77 -15.76 13.39 -17.80
CA THR A 77 -17.11 13.02 -18.26
C THR A 77 -18.11 14.13 -17.95
N GLU A 78 -17.93 14.85 -16.84
CA GLU A 78 -18.72 16.03 -16.48
C GLU A 78 -18.43 17.19 -17.45
N ASP A 79 -17.16 17.48 -17.75
CA ASP A 79 -16.74 18.53 -18.70
C ASP A 79 -17.22 18.32 -20.15
N LYS A 80 -17.60 17.09 -20.53
CA LYS A 80 -18.13 16.77 -21.88
C LYS A 80 -19.65 16.85 -21.99
N ASN A 81 -20.34 16.93 -20.86
CA ASN A 81 -21.80 16.99 -20.80
C ASN A 81 -22.33 18.42 -20.54
N GLU A 82 -21.45 19.40 -20.35
CA GLU A 82 -21.73 20.85 -20.46
C GLU A 82 -21.53 21.37 -21.90
#